data_AF-A0A498ICK6-F1
#
_entry.id   AF-A0A498ICK6-F1
#
_cell.length_a   1.000
_cell.length_b   1.000
_cell.length_c   1.000
_cell.angle_alpha   90.00
_cell.angle_beta   90.00
_cell.angle_gamma   90.00
#
_symmetry.space_group_name_H-M   'P 1'
#
loop_
_entity.id
_entity.type
_entity.pdbx_description
1 polymer ?
#
loop_
_entity_poly.entity_id
_entity_poly.type
_entity_poly.pdbx_seq_one_letter_code
_entity_poly.pdbx_strand_id
1 'polypeptide(L)'
;MHPLAKEGRQPFTIHWYVVLLWHLKLRKALATGKGLGTALHLGFYNRGCPKVEQIVAEIVSKTHQQDSKLPGALIRLFSHDCFVKLRLWHCKSQAVIDPSTMEIGPRLITAAVFAVTLCSMITVPCSADEVNNPGNGLHVGFYDRKCPNLEQIVTDVVAKAVETDQKLPAGLIRLFFHDCFVKGCDASILLDSTPSNEPVEMQSPANGGIRGIEVIEEIKARLEQECPETVSCADILAFATREAVAFSGLPRHQVPAGRRDSRTSRASDVILPSPATPMDEIIDFFSRRNLTPEEMVVLFGAHSIGTVHCSFFDYRLYNFAPGQPQDPSLNPVFAADLAQQCPAPNTLQGEEAENKVVDLDTTPLVLDNHYYMNLIQGRALMQSDQALATNPRTGAEVAKLAIRSDSWARQFVRAIIKMGRINVLTGDAGEIRKNCRNFN
;
A
#
# COMPACT_ATOMS: atom_id res chain seq x y z
N MET A 1 33.99 41.17 -3.32
CA MET A 1 32.63 41.74 -3.47
C MET A 1 31.80 40.77 -4.30
N HIS A 2 30.71 40.23 -3.75
CA HIS A 2 29.56 39.68 -4.49
C HIS A 2 28.76 40.84 -5.15
N PRO A 3 27.82 40.65 -6.12
CA PRO A 3 26.73 39.64 -6.24
C PRO A 3 26.62 38.97 -7.64
N LEU A 4 26.04 37.77 -7.90
CA LEU A 4 24.68 37.16 -7.79
C LEU A 4 23.63 37.48 -8.88
N ALA A 5 23.10 36.39 -9.49
CA ALA A 5 21.80 36.14 -10.17
C ALA A 5 21.65 36.63 -11.65
N LYS A 6 20.98 35.93 -12.60
CA LYS A 6 19.78 35.05 -12.57
C LYS A 6 19.71 33.97 -13.68
N GLU A 7 19.05 32.85 -13.36
CA GLU A 7 18.56 31.78 -14.26
C GLU A 7 17.47 32.24 -15.25
N GLY A 8 17.46 31.65 -16.45
CA GLY A 8 16.32 31.63 -17.36
C GLY A 8 15.89 30.19 -17.63
N ARG A 9 14.73 29.77 -17.08
CA ARG A 9 14.07 28.49 -17.37
C ARG A 9 12.81 28.75 -18.20
N GLN A 10 12.64 28.01 -19.29
CA GLN A 10 11.52 28.10 -20.23
C GLN A 10 10.18 27.58 -19.64
N PRO A 11 9.02 28.02 -20.17
CA PRO A 11 7.70 27.66 -19.64
C PRO A 11 7.22 26.30 -20.16
N PHE A 12 7.13 25.30 -19.26
CA PHE A 12 6.38 24.06 -19.47
C PHE A 12 4.87 24.37 -19.53
N THR A 13 4.29 24.21 -20.71
CA THR A 13 2.94 24.65 -21.08
C THR A 13 1.92 23.51 -21.00
N ILE A 14 0.90 23.67 -20.13
CA ILE A 14 -0.55 23.44 -20.35
C ILE A 14 -1.06 22.00 -20.67
N HIS A 15 -0.25 21.04 -21.11
CA HIS A 15 -0.74 19.73 -21.58
C HIS A 15 -1.38 18.84 -20.48
N TRP A 16 -0.94 18.98 -19.22
CA TRP A 16 -1.42 18.14 -18.12
C TRP A 16 -2.80 18.51 -17.57
N TYR A 17 -3.24 19.76 -17.73
CA TYR A 17 -4.56 20.21 -17.27
C TYR A 17 -5.71 19.63 -18.11
N VAL A 18 -5.46 19.35 -19.39
CA VAL A 18 -6.44 18.74 -20.30
C VAL A 18 -6.72 17.29 -19.90
N VAL A 19 -5.70 16.55 -19.43
CA VAL A 19 -5.81 15.16 -18.96
C VAL A 19 -6.61 15.07 -17.64
N LEU A 20 -6.40 16.02 -16.72
CA LEU A 20 -7.12 16.11 -15.45
C LEU A 20 -8.63 16.37 -15.65
N LEU A 21 -8.99 17.22 -16.62
CA LEU A 21 -10.39 17.48 -16.98
C LEU A 21 -11.04 16.31 -17.74
N TRP A 22 -10.26 15.52 -18.47
CA TRP A 22 -10.74 14.33 -19.18
C TRP A 22 -11.11 13.20 -18.19
N HIS A 23 -10.30 12.99 -17.15
CA HIS A 23 -10.58 12.01 -16.08
C HIS A 23 -11.78 12.37 -15.20
N LEU A 24 -11.97 13.66 -14.91
CA LEU A 24 -13.17 14.15 -14.19
C LEU A 24 -14.46 13.95 -15.01
N LYS A 25 -14.36 13.91 -16.34
CA LYS A 25 -15.52 13.77 -17.23
C LYS A 25 -15.99 12.33 -17.42
N LEU A 26 -15.07 11.37 -17.53
CA LEU A 26 -15.42 9.96 -17.77
C LEU A 26 -16.17 9.33 -16.58
N ARG A 27 -15.87 9.75 -15.34
CA ARG A 27 -16.38 9.12 -14.11
C ARG A 27 -17.81 9.51 -13.73
N LYS A 28 -18.37 10.63 -14.23
CA LYS A 28 -19.77 11.00 -13.95
C LYS A 28 -20.77 10.36 -14.93
N ALA A 29 -20.31 10.00 -16.14
CA ALA A 29 -21.11 9.25 -17.11
C ALA A 29 -21.42 7.82 -16.63
N LEU A 30 -20.50 7.21 -15.87
CA LEU A 30 -20.65 5.85 -15.34
C LEU A 30 -21.53 5.76 -14.08
N ALA A 31 -21.74 6.87 -13.37
CA ALA A 31 -22.47 6.88 -12.09
C ALA A 31 -24.00 7.04 -12.20
N THR A 32 -24.56 7.27 -13.40
CA THR A 32 -26.00 7.58 -13.56
C THR A 32 -26.80 6.61 -14.43
N GLY A 33 -26.20 5.49 -14.88
CA GLY A 33 -26.95 4.38 -15.49
C GLY A 33 -27.82 4.75 -16.70
N LYS A 34 -27.53 5.85 -17.40
CA LYS A 34 -28.20 6.22 -18.65
C LYS A 34 -27.21 6.07 -19.80
N GLY A 35 -27.64 5.36 -20.84
CA GLY A 35 -26.86 5.08 -22.04
C GLY A 35 -26.25 6.33 -22.68
N LEU A 36 -25.15 6.11 -23.41
CA LEU A 36 -24.41 7.12 -24.18
C LEU A 36 -25.35 8.15 -24.85
N GLY A 37 -25.30 9.39 -24.38
CA GLY A 37 -26.09 10.46 -24.97
C GLY A 37 -26.05 11.77 -24.18
N THR A 38 -24.85 12.36 -24.01
CA THR A 38 -24.54 13.82 -24.03
C THR A 38 -23.15 14.04 -23.42
N ALA A 39 -22.24 14.58 -24.22
CA ALA A 39 -20.84 14.80 -23.85
C ALA A 39 -20.69 15.93 -22.81
N LEU A 40 -19.71 15.79 -21.91
CA LEU A 40 -19.29 16.89 -21.03
C LEU A 40 -18.42 17.88 -21.81
N HIS A 41 -18.86 19.13 -21.91
CA HIS A 41 -18.14 20.19 -22.62
C HIS A 41 -17.28 21.06 -21.67
N LEU A 42 -16.28 21.76 -22.21
CA LEU A 42 -15.46 22.75 -21.48
C LEU A 42 -16.39 23.87 -20.95
N GLY A 43 -16.16 24.38 -19.73
CA GLY A 43 -17.02 25.42 -19.15
C GLY A 43 -18.35 24.91 -18.58
N PHE A 44 -18.44 23.63 -18.20
CA PHE A 44 -19.65 23.02 -17.60
C PHE A 44 -20.18 23.81 -16.39
N TYR A 45 -19.29 24.38 -15.58
CA TYR A 45 -19.64 25.20 -14.42
C TYR A 45 -19.85 26.69 -14.72
N ASN A 46 -19.61 27.16 -15.95
CA ASN A 46 -19.69 28.60 -16.27
C ASN A 46 -21.06 29.22 -16.01
N ARG A 47 -22.13 28.41 -16.03
CA ARG A 47 -23.49 28.87 -15.70
C ARG A 47 -23.76 28.98 -14.20
N GLY A 48 -23.02 28.27 -13.34
CA GLY A 48 -23.25 28.22 -11.89
C GLY A 48 -22.13 28.85 -11.05
N CYS A 49 -20.90 28.87 -11.57
CA CYS A 49 -19.73 29.49 -10.95
C CYS A 49 -18.79 30.00 -12.06
N PRO A 50 -19.06 31.20 -12.60
CA PRO A 50 -18.20 31.81 -13.61
C PRO A 50 -16.77 31.93 -13.07
N LYS A 51 -15.77 31.58 -13.89
CA LYS A 51 -14.33 31.65 -13.55
C LYS A 51 -13.83 30.61 -12.53
N VAL A 52 -14.59 29.58 -12.17
CA VAL A 52 -14.13 28.54 -11.24
C VAL A 52 -12.80 27.90 -11.67
N GLU A 53 -12.61 27.67 -12.97
CA GLU A 53 -11.39 27.11 -13.53
C GLU A 53 -10.19 28.08 -13.34
N GLN A 54 -10.45 29.39 -13.45
CA GLN A 54 -9.45 30.44 -13.27
C GLN A 54 -9.06 30.59 -11.79
N ILE A 55 -10.04 30.52 -10.89
CA ILE A 55 -9.85 30.58 -9.43
C ILE A 55 -9.02 29.38 -8.96
N VAL A 56 -9.37 28.17 -9.41
CA VAL A 56 -8.63 26.95 -9.06
C VAL A 56 -7.21 27.02 -9.60
N ALA A 57 -7.02 27.46 -10.85
CA ALA A 57 -5.69 27.62 -11.44
C ALA A 57 -4.83 28.64 -10.67
N GLU A 58 -5.43 29.76 -10.24
CA GLU A 58 -4.71 30.80 -9.51
C GLU A 58 -4.31 30.36 -8.10
N ILE A 59 -5.18 29.62 -7.40
CA ILE A 59 -4.87 29.02 -6.10
C ILE A 59 -3.73 28.02 -6.24
N VAL A 60 -3.84 27.06 -7.17
CA VAL A 60 -2.79 26.05 -7.39
C VAL A 60 -1.46 26.70 -7.79
N SER A 61 -1.50 27.74 -8.61
CA SER A 61 -0.31 28.47 -9.04
C SER A 61 0.34 29.24 -7.88
N LYS A 62 -0.42 29.96 -7.05
CA LYS A 62 0.10 30.67 -5.86
C LYS A 62 0.66 29.68 -4.84
N THR A 63 -0.02 28.56 -4.63
CA THR A 63 0.42 27.51 -3.72
C THR A 63 1.71 26.84 -4.19
N HIS A 64 1.87 26.60 -5.50
CA HIS A 64 3.13 26.09 -6.07
C HIS A 64 4.30 27.07 -5.90
N GLN A 65 4.04 28.38 -5.99
CA GLN A 65 5.08 29.40 -5.79
C GLN A 65 5.52 29.51 -4.33
N GLN A 66 4.64 29.16 -3.38
CA GLN A 66 4.96 29.16 -1.95
C GLN A 66 5.67 27.89 -1.49
N ASP A 67 5.28 26.73 -2.04
CA ASP A 67 5.98 25.46 -1.83
C ASP A 67 5.81 24.58 -3.07
N SER A 68 6.91 24.29 -3.74
CA SER A 68 6.92 23.54 -4.99
C SER A 68 6.50 22.07 -4.82
N LYS A 69 6.49 21.55 -3.59
CA LYS A 69 6.07 20.18 -3.24
C LYS A 69 4.57 20.08 -2.95
N LEU A 70 3.92 21.18 -2.57
CA LEU A 70 2.52 21.19 -2.13
C LEU A 70 1.50 20.86 -3.23
N PRO A 71 1.69 21.21 -4.52
CA PRO A 71 0.79 20.78 -5.59
C PRO A 71 0.74 19.26 -5.74
N GLY A 72 1.85 18.57 -5.51
CA GLY A 72 1.89 17.11 -5.47
C GLY A 72 1.05 16.55 -4.32
N ALA A 73 1.10 17.20 -3.15
CA ALA A 73 0.27 16.85 -1.99
C ALA A 73 -1.23 17.17 -2.22
N LEU A 74 -1.55 18.28 -2.87
CA LEU A 74 -2.93 18.66 -3.25
C LEU A 74 -3.52 17.67 -4.27
N ILE A 75 -2.75 17.27 -5.28
CA ILE A 75 -3.16 16.24 -6.24
C ILE A 75 -3.35 14.88 -5.54
N ARG A 76 -2.49 14.53 -4.57
CA ARG A 76 -2.66 13.33 -3.73
C ARG A 76 -3.92 13.41 -2.87
N LEU A 77 -4.22 14.54 -2.25
CA LEU A 77 -5.45 14.80 -1.48
C LEU A 77 -6.72 14.66 -2.33
N PHE A 78 -6.74 15.20 -3.54
CA PHE A 78 -7.86 15.02 -4.48
C PHE A 78 -8.03 13.57 -4.97
N SER A 79 -6.99 12.76 -4.84
CA SER A 79 -6.98 11.33 -5.21
C SER A 79 -7.28 10.41 -4.03
N HIS A 80 -7.17 10.89 -2.78
CA HIS A 80 -7.25 10.06 -1.57
C HIS A 80 -8.56 10.14 -0.77
N ASP A 81 -9.48 11.11 -0.98
CA ASP A 81 -10.70 11.20 -0.17
C ASP A 81 -12.03 11.20 -0.97
N CYS A 82 -12.94 10.36 -0.51
CA CYS A 82 -14.39 10.44 -0.73
C CYS A 82 -14.90 11.88 -0.53
N PHE A 83 -15.62 12.42 -1.53
CA PHE A 83 -16.54 13.56 -1.42
C PHE A 83 -16.28 14.57 -0.28
N VAL A 84 -15.38 15.53 -0.50
CA VAL A 84 -15.59 16.84 0.14
C VAL A 84 -16.85 17.43 -0.52
N LYS A 85 -18.00 17.33 0.15
CA LYS A 85 -19.13 18.21 -0.13
C LYS A 85 -18.67 19.62 0.28
N LEU A 86 -18.03 20.33 -0.66
CA LEU A 86 -17.93 21.78 -0.58
C LEU A 86 -19.37 22.30 -0.57
N ARG A 87 -19.95 22.52 0.61
CA ARG A 87 -21.10 23.41 0.74
C ARG A 87 -20.57 24.80 0.45
N LEU A 88 -20.61 25.17 -0.82
CA LEU A 88 -20.42 26.53 -1.31
C LEU A 88 -21.54 27.40 -0.74
N TRP A 89 -21.43 27.80 0.51
CA TRP A 89 -21.94 29.12 0.90
C TRP A 89 -21.07 30.13 0.14
N HIS A 90 -21.68 31.14 -0.49
CA HIS A 90 -21.08 32.15 -1.40
C HIS A 90 -21.21 31.89 -2.91
N CYS A 91 -22.35 31.37 -3.37
CA CYS A 91 -22.75 31.52 -4.78
C CYS A 91 -24.22 31.94 -4.96
N LYS A 92 -24.70 32.83 -4.09
CA LYS A 92 -25.90 33.64 -4.35
C LYS A 92 -25.77 35.04 -3.75
N SER A 93 -25.03 35.89 -4.45
CA SER A 93 -25.40 37.30 -4.62
C SER A 93 -24.71 37.84 -5.86
N GLN A 94 -25.49 38.30 -6.83
CA GLN A 94 -25.00 39.19 -7.86
C GLN A 94 -24.77 40.55 -7.19
N ALA A 95 -23.62 40.71 -6.56
CA ALA A 95 -23.12 42.00 -6.13
C ALA A 95 -21.60 41.97 -6.30
N VAL A 96 -21.09 42.91 -7.08
CA VAL A 96 -19.66 43.20 -7.14
C VAL A 96 -19.24 43.62 -5.73
N ILE A 97 -18.48 42.79 -5.02
CA ILE A 97 -17.98 43.11 -3.68
C ILE A 97 -16.61 43.77 -3.84
N ASP A 98 -16.55 45.05 -3.54
CA ASP A 98 -15.32 45.79 -3.24
C ASP A 98 -14.84 45.38 -1.83
N PRO A 99 -13.58 44.92 -1.64
CA PRO A 99 -13.09 44.37 -0.37
C PRO A 99 -12.91 45.39 0.77
N SER A 100 -13.25 46.67 0.59
CA SER A 100 -12.85 47.74 1.51
C SER A 100 -13.84 48.06 2.66
N THR A 101 -15.00 47.39 2.81
CA THR A 101 -16.09 47.93 3.68
C THR A 101 -16.86 46.98 4.61
N MET A 102 -16.43 45.75 4.91
CA MET A 102 -17.29 44.83 5.69
C MET A 102 -17.00 44.80 7.21
N GLU A 103 -17.88 45.41 8.03
CA GLU A 103 -18.00 45.20 9.49
C GLU A 103 -19.04 44.11 9.83
N ILE A 104 -18.80 43.35 10.91
CA ILE A 104 -19.54 42.12 11.26
C ILE A 104 -20.51 42.37 12.43
N GLY A 105 -21.81 42.13 12.21
CA GLY A 105 -22.88 42.32 13.23
C GLY A 105 -23.45 41.01 13.84
N PRO A 106 -24.02 41.07 15.06
CA PRO A 106 -24.30 39.92 15.94
C PRO A 106 -25.47 39.00 15.54
N ARG A 107 -26.15 39.22 14.41
CA ARG A 107 -27.28 38.37 13.95
C ARG A 107 -26.86 37.08 13.23
N LEU A 108 -25.57 36.94 12.90
CA LEU A 108 -25.02 35.74 12.25
C LEU A 108 -24.76 34.56 13.21
N ILE A 109 -24.65 34.83 14.51
CA ILE A 109 -24.30 33.81 15.51
C ILE A 109 -25.49 32.87 15.78
N THR A 110 -26.73 33.37 15.73
CA THR A 110 -27.93 32.58 16.05
C THR A 110 -28.33 31.60 14.95
N ALA A 111 -28.03 31.91 13.68
CA ALA A 111 -28.32 31.03 12.54
C ALA A 111 -27.31 29.87 12.42
N ALA A 112 -26.07 30.06 12.89
CA ALA A 112 -25.02 29.03 12.88
C ALA A 112 -25.34 27.88 13.85
N VAL A 113 -25.93 28.17 15.02
CA VAL A 113 -26.21 27.16 16.06
C VAL A 113 -27.35 26.20 15.67
N PHE A 114 -28.35 26.67 14.91
CA PHE A 114 -29.46 25.83 14.42
C PHE A 114 -29.06 24.90 13.26
N ALA A 115 -28.06 25.29 12.45
CA ALA A 115 -27.59 24.46 11.34
C ALA A 115 -26.69 23.30 11.80
N VAL A 116 -25.97 23.47 12.92
CA VAL A 116 -25.09 22.43 13.49
C VAL A 116 -25.91 21.31 14.14
N THR A 117 -27.00 21.65 14.83
CA THR A 117 -27.86 20.67 15.52
C THR A 117 -28.69 19.80 14.57
N LEU A 118 -29.10 20.32 13.41
CA LEU A 118 -29.80 19.52 12.40
C LEU A 118 -28.87 18.61 11.57
N CYS A 119 -27.57 18.91 11.53
CA CYS A 119 -26.59 18.13 10.76
C CYS A 119 -26.06 16.90 11.52
N SER A 120 -26.30 16.81 12.84
CA SER A 120 -25.97 15.64 13.67
C SER A 120 -26.99 14.50 13.57
N MET A 121 -28.14 14.70 12.90
CA MET A 121 -29.23 13.71 12.83
C MET A 121 -29.37 12.99 11.48
N ILE A 122 -28.47 13.23 10.51
CA ILE A 122 -28.44 12.48 9.25
C ILE A 122 -27.02 11.97 8.99
N THR A 123 -26.57 11.06 9.84
CA THR A 123 -25.52 10.11 9.49
C THR A 123 -26.15 9.05 8.59
N VAL A 124 -26.00 9.19 7.27
CA VAL A 124 -26.10 8.00 6.41
C VAL A 124 -24.80 7.25 6.66
N PRO A 125 -24.84 6.06 7.29
CA PRO A 125 -23.62 5.28 7.46
C PRO A 125 -23.14 4.94 6.05
N CYS A 126 -21.90 5.32 5.74
CA CYS A 126 -21.14 4.57 4.77
C CYS A 126 -21.19 3.14 5.32
N SER A 127 -21.78 2.20 4.59
CA SER A 127 -21.74 0.80 4.98
C SER A 127 -20.25 0.44 5.08
N ALA A 128 -19.72 0.48 6.30
CA ALA A 128 -18.75 -0.50 6.71
C ALA A 128 -19.41 -1.80 6.34
N ASP A 129 -18.81 -2.54 5.39
CA ASP A 129 -18.99 -3.98 5.43
C ASP A 129 -18.67 -4.32 6.89
N GLU A 130 -19.71 -4.62 7.69
CA GLU A 130 -19.51 -5.29 8.97
C GLU A 130 -18.68 -6.50 8.59
N VAL A 131 -17.39 -6.43 8.93
CA VAL A 131 -16.58 -7.61 9.02
C VAL A 131 -17.27 -8.43 10.09
N ASN A 132 -18.17 -9.30 9.65
CA ASN A 132 -18.79 -10.32 10.46
C ASN A 132 -17.68 -10.94 11.31
N ASN A 133 -17.79 -10.79 12.64
CA ASN A 133 -16.87 -11.37 13.61
C ASN A 133 -16.76 -12.87 13.28
N PRO A 134 -15.67 -13.35 12.66
CA PRO A 134 -15.64 -14.67 12.05
C PRO A 134 -15.43 -15.78 13.09
N GLY A 135 -15.73 -15.51 14.37
CA GLY A 135 -15.56 -16.46 15.46
C GLY A 135 -14.11 -16.64 15.91
N ASN A 136 -13.17 -15.81 15.45
CA ASN A 136 -11.75 -15.91 15.80
C ASN A 136 -11.26 -14.91 16.87
N GLY A 137 -12.14 -14.05 17.39
CA GLY A 137 -11.83 -13.09 18.46
C GLY A 137 -11.28 -11.73 18.00
N LEU A 138 -10.94 -11.58 16.70
CA LEU A 138 -10.43 -10.33 16.17
C LEU A 138 -11.55 -9.34 15.83
N HIS A 139 -11.37 -8.07 16.17
CA HIS A 139 -12.30 -7.01 15.78
C HIS A 139 -11.60 -5.66 15.64
N VAL A 140 -12.22 -4.75 14.88
CA VAL A 140 -11.76 -3.37 14.77
C VAL A 140 -12.04 -2.65 16.09
N GLY A 141 -11.09 -1.81 16.52
CA GLY A 141 -11.21 -1.07 17.77
C GLY A 141 -10.88 -1.88 19.03
N PHE A 142 -10.22 -3.04 18.88
CA PHE A 142 -9.82 -3.91 20.00
C PHE A 142 -9.07 -3.14 21.12
N TYR A 143 -8.28 -2.13 20.74
CA TYR A 143 -7.46 -1.35 21.66
C TYR A 143 -8.03 0.03 22.02
N ASP A 144 -9.21 0.44 21.52
CA ASP A 144 -9.73 1.82 21.63
C ASP A 144 -9.79 2.35 23.07
N ARG A 145 -10.06 1.45 24.03
CA ARG A 145 -10.13 1.81 25.45
C ARG A 145 -8.81 1.61 26.20
N LYS A 146 -7.99 0.66 25.77
CA LYS A 146 -6.79 0.21 26.50
C LYS A 146 -5.51 0.91 26.03
N CYS A 147 -5.44 1.26 24.75
CA CYS A 147 -4.32 1.95 24.14
C CYS A 147 -4.81 2.86 22.99
N PRO A 148 -5.54 3.96 23.29
CA PRO A 148 -6.20 4.79 22.29
C PRO A 148 -5.24 5.45 21.28
N ASN A 149 -3.97 5.66 21.65
CA ASN A 149 -2.96 6.28 20.80
C ASN A 149 -2.19 5.28 19.91
N LEU A 150 -2.53 3.99 19.97
CA LEU A 150 -1.83 2.92 19.23
C LEU A 150 -1.65 3.24 17.74
N GLU A 151 -2.75 3.49 17.03
CA GLU A 151 -2.69 3.69 15.58
C GLU A 151 -1.87 4.92 15.20
N GLN A 152 -1.96 6.00 15.98
CA GLN A 152 -1.17 7.21 15.75
C GLN A 152 0.32 6.95 15.95
N ILE A 153 0.70 6.25 17.03
CA ILE A 153 2.10 5.89 17.29
C ILE A 153 2.67 5.05 16.14
N VAL A 154 1.90 4.07 15.64
CA VAL A 154 2.29 3.26 14.49
C VAL A 154 2.48 4.15 13.25
N THR A 155 1.50 5.00 12.93
CA THR A 155 1.59 5.93 11.79
C THR A 155 2.83 6.80 11.87
N ASP A 156 3.12 7.40 13.02
CA ASP A 156 4.26 8.33 13.17
C ASP A 156 5.60 7.64 12.98
N VAL A 157 5.78 6.45 13.57
CA VAL A 157 7.04 5.70 13.44
C VAL A 157 7.23 5.19 12.02
N VAL A 158 6.20 4.62 11.39
CA VAL A 158 6.28 4.15 10.01
C VAL A 158 6.51 5.32 9.05
N ALA A 159 5.81 6.45 9.22
CA ALA A 159 6.00 7.64 8.39
C ALA A 159 7.46 8.12 8.40
N LYS A 160 8.04 8.26 9.59
CA LYS A 160 9.44 8.66 9.77
C LYS A 160 10.41 7.67 9.13
N ALA A 161 10.14 6.37 9.25
CA ALA A 161 10.98 5.34 8.65
C ALA A 161 10.91 5.36 7.11
N VAL A 162 9.72 5.57 6.55
CA VAL A 162 9.50 5.71 5.09
C VAL A 162 10.16 6.97 4.51
N GLU A 163 10.27 8.05 5.29
CA GLU A 163 11.04 9.23 4.88
C GLU A 163 12.53 8.92 4.69
N THR A 164 13.06 7.94 5.43
CA THR A 164 14.47 7.51 5.37
C THR A 164 14.67 6.44 4.29
N ASP A 165 13.79 5.46 4.21
CA ASP A 165 13.78 4.40 3.20
C ASP A 165 12.40 4.30 2.53
N GLN A 166 12.29 4.87 1.32
CA GLN A 166 11.04 4.86 0.55
C GLN A 166 10.60 3.45 0.13
N LYS A 167 11.50 2.45 0.13
CA LYS A 167 11.22 1.05 -0.21
C LYS A 167 10.91 0.20 1.01
N LEU A 168 10.93 0.77 2.22
CA LEU A 168 10.55 0.08 3.46
C LEU A 168 9.12 -0.49 3.43
N PRO A 169 8.10 0.16 2.81
CA PRO A 169 6.75 -0.39 2.77
C PRO A 169 6.69 -1.82 2.20
N ALA A 170 7.47 -2.10 1.14
CA ALA A 170 7.58 -3.44 0.58
C ALA A 170 8.17 -4.44 1.60
N GLY A 171 9.16 -4.00 2.39
CA GLY A 171 9.77 -4.78 3.46
C GLY A 171 8.76 -5.15 4.56
N LEU A 172 7.95 -4.18 5.01
CA LEU A 172 6.93 -4.41 6.04
C LEU A 172 5.81 -5.36 5.55
N ILE A 173 5.33 -5.19 4.31
CA ILE A 173 4.35 -6.09 3.72
C ILE A 173 4.92 -7.52 3.62
N ARG A 174 6.16 -7.66 3.17
CA ARG A 174 6.85 -8.96 3.12
C ARG A 174 7.01 -9.55 4.52
N LEU A 175 7.43 -8.77 5.51
CA LEU A 175 7.59 -9.24 6.90
C LEU A 175 6.28 -9.81 7.45
N PHE A 176 5.14 -9.14 7.21
CA PHE A 176 3.84 -9.64 7.64
C PHE A 176 3.36 -10.87 6.86
N PHE A 177 3.64 -10.96 5.56
CA PHE A 177 3.41 -12.19 4.80
C PHE A 177 4.22 -13.35 5.39
N HIS A 178 5.51 -13.14 5.66
CA HIS A 178 6.38 -14.18 6.20
C HIS A 178 5.95 -14.62 7.61
N ASP A 179 5.46 -13.72 8.46
CA ASP A 179 4.84 -14.08 9.75
C ASP A 179 3.61 -15.00 9.53
N CYS A 180 2.62 -14.49 8.80
CA CYS A 180 1.34 -15.16 8.61
C CYS A 180 1.43 -16.54 7.93
N PHE A 181 2.47 -16.79 7.15
CA PHE A 181 2.58 -17.99 6.33
C PHE A 181 3.47 -19.11 6.91
N VAL A 182 4.13 -18.93 8.05
CA VAL A 182 4.85 -20.03 8.71
C VAL A 182 3.90 -20.82 9.62
N LYS A 183 3.39 -20.20 10.69
CA LYS A 183 2.41 -20.82 11.61
C LYS A 183 1.10 -20.07 11.73
N GLY A 184 1.07 -18.81 11.32
CA GLY A 184 -0.06 -17.91 11.50
C GLY A 184 0.47 -16.52 11.81
N CYS A 185 -0.41 -15.52 11.86
CA CYS A 185 0.02 -14.16 12.19
C CYS A 185 0.17 -14.03 13.71
N ASP A 186 1.28 -14.52 14.26
CA ASP A 186 1.56 -14.64 15.69
C ASP A 186 2.92 -14.04 16.10
N ALA A 187 3.55 -13.26 15.21
CA ALA A 187 4.84 -12.61 15.41
C ALA A 187 6.01 -13.58 15.74
N SER A 188 5.90 -14.86 15.40
CA SER A 188 6.98 -15.85 15.62
C SER A 188 8.26 -15.48 14.87
N ILE A 189 8.12 -14.81 13.72
CA ILE A 189 9.25 -14.34 12.91
C ILE A 189 10.14 -13.33 13.65
N LEU A 190 9.60 -12.61 14.64
CA LEU A 190 10.35 -11.55 15.32
C LEU A 190 11.28 -12.06 16.44
N LEU A 191 11.17 -13.34 16.83
CA LEU A 191 11.96 -13.92 17.91
C LEU A 191 13.43 -14.12 17.51
N ASP A 192 14.37 -13.66 18.35
CA ASP A 192 15.81 -13.86 18.17
C ASP A 192 16.31 -15.19 18.76
N SER A 193 15.56 -15.77 19.70
CA SER A 193 15.91 -17.03 20.35
C SER A 193 14.68 -17.82 20.78
N THR A 194 14.86 -19.10 21.12
CA THR A 194 13.87 -19.98 21.76
C THR A 194 14.48 -20.63 23.01
N PRO A 195 13.69 -21.07 24.01
CA PRO A 195 14.23 -21.79 25.16
C PRO A 195 14.97 -23.08 24.80
N SER A 196 14.67 -23.68 23.64
CA SER A 196 15.37 -24.85 23.11
C SER A 196 16.71 -24.52 22.44
N ASN A 197 17.03 -23.23 22.23
CA ASN A 197 18.16 -22.75 21.42
C ASN A 197 18.19 -23.30 19.97
N GLU A 198 17.05 -23.77 19.46
CA GLU A 198 16.93 -24.13 18.06
C GLU A 198 16.97 -22.86 17.20
N PRO A 199 17.52 -22.93 15.97
CA PRO A 199 17.49 -21.82 15.03
C PRO A 199 16.08 -21.27 14.84
N VAL A 200 15.91 -19.96 15.04
CA VAL A 200 14.62 -19.24 14.86
C VAL A 200 14.31 -19.00 13.39
N GLU A 201 13.08 -18.62 13.09
CA GLU A 201 12.62 -18.40 11.71
C GLU A 201 13.53 -17.45 10.92
N MET A 202 14.02 -16.35 11.51
CA MET A 202 14.91 -15.40 10.83
C MET A 202 16.25 -16.00 10.38
N GLN A 203 16.64 -17.18 10.89
CA GLN A 203 17.83 -17.91 10.46
C GLN A 203 17.56 -18.85 9.28
N SER A 204 16.31 -18.97 8.81
CA SER A 204 15.99 -19.68 7.57
C SER A 204 16.46 -18.90 6.34
N PRO A 205 17.07 -19.55 5.33
CA PRO A 205 17.44 -18.89 4.07
C PRO A 205 16.27 -18.18 3.38
N ALA A 206 15.04 -18.67 3.54
CA ALA A 206 13.85 -18.05 2.95
C ALA A 206 13.53 -16.67 3.55
N ASN A 207 13.99 -16.39 4.77
CA ASN A 207 13.84 -15.10 5.45
C ASN A 207 15.04 -14.16 5.20
N GLY A 208 15.96 -14.53 4.32
CA GLY A 208 17.02 -13.65 3.84
C GLY A 208 16.46 -12.33 3.30
N GLY A 209 17.09 -11.22 3.68
CA GLY A 209 16.72 -9.86 3.25
C GLY A 209 15.38 -9.36 3.80
N ILE A 210 14.82 -9.96 4.86
CA ILE A 210 13.71 -9.35 5.61
C ILE A 210 14.20 -8.05 6.26
N ARG A 211 13.38 -7.00 6.22
CA ARG A 211 13.70 -5.63 6.69
C ARG A 211 12.52 -5.06 7.47
N GLY A 212 12.77 -4.03 8.29
CA GLY A 212 11.72 -3.32 9.02
C GLY A 212 11.44 -3.86 10.42
N ILE A 213 12.26 -4.78 10.95
CA ILE A 213 12.13 -5.30 12.32
C ILE A 213 12.37 -4.17 13.34
N GLU A 214 13.35 -3.32 13.06
CA GLU A 214 13.70 -2.15 13.86
C GLU A 214 12.53 -1.16 14.01
N VAL A 215 11.68 -1.05 12.99
CA VAL A 215 10.47 -0.21 13.00
C VAL A 215 9.43 -0.81 13.97
N ILE A 216 9.27 -2.14 13.93
CA ILE A 216 8.38 -2.86 14.85
C ILE A 216 8.85 -2.71 16.29
N GLU A 217 10.16 -2.77 16.54
CA GLU A 217 10.73 -2.53 17.86
C GLU A 217 10.54 -1.10 18.35
N GLU A 218 10.77 -0.09 17.50
CA GLU A 218 10.54 1.31 17.89
C GLU A 218 9.07 1.55 18.24
N ILE A 219 8.14 1.01 17.45
CA ILE A 219 6.71 1.05 17.77
C ILE A 219 6.45 0.39 19.12
N LYS A 220 6.95 -0.83 19.30
CA LYS A 220 6.74 -1.59 20.54
C LYS A 220 7.26 -0.85 21.76
N ALA A 221 8.46 -0.29 21.69
CA ALA A 221 9.07 0.45 22.79
C ALA A 221 8.24 1.69 23.18
N ARG A 222 7.67 2.41 22.21
CA ARG A 222 6.77 3.55 22.48
C ARG A 222 5.44 3.09 23.08
N LEU A 223 4.87 2.00 22.58
CA LEU A 223 3.62 1.46 23.10
C LEU A 223 3.76 0.93 24.52
N GLU A 224 4.87 0.31 24.88
CA GLU A 224 5.11 -0.15 26.25
C GLU A 224 5.27 1.02 27.26
N GLN A 225 5.62 2.23 26.80
CA GLN A 225 5.63 3.42 27.64
C GLN A 225 4.21 4.00 27.83
N GLU A 226 3.37 3.91 26.80
CA GLU A 226 2.01 4.47 26.78
C GLU A 226 0.98 3.54 27.44
N CYS A 227 1.04 2.26 27.10
CA CYS A 227 0.06 1.23 27.47
C CYS A 227 0.79 -0.11 27.73
N PRO A 228 1.48 -0.25 28.88
CA PRO A 228 2.28 -1.43 29.20
C PRO A 228 1.53 -2.74 29.04
N GLU A 229 2.20 -3.78 28.53
CA GLU A 229 1.71 -5.16 28.42
C GLU A 229 0.34 -5.30 27.72
N THR A 230 0.01 -4.36 26.83
CA THR A 230 -1.33 -4.28 26.24
C THR A 230 -1.37 -4.75 24.78
N VAL A 231 -0.45 -4.27 23.95
CA VAL A 231 -0.49 -4.48 22.49
C VAL A 231 0.49 -5.60 22.08
N SER A 232 0.00 -6.61 21.36
CA SER A 232 0.85 -7.71 20.87
C SER A 232 1.75 -7.26 19.71
N CYS A 233 2.88 -7.93 19.56
CA CYS A 233 3.76 -7.72 18.42
C CYS A 233 3.09 -8.14 17.10
N ALA A 234 2.24 -9.19 17.14
CA ALA A 234 1.46 -9.63 16.00
C ALA A 234 0.49 -8.55 15.49
N ASP A 235 -0.16 -7.81 16.39
CA ASP A 235 -1.00 -6.68 15.97
C ASP A 235 -0.17 -5.48 15.50
N ILE A 236 1.00 -5.22 16.08
CA ILE A 236 1.91 -4.17 15.58
C ILE A 236 2.31 -4.46 14.12
N LEU A 237 2.63 -5.71 13.77
CA LEU A 237 2.92 -6.11 12.39
C LEU A 237 1.74 -5.80 11.45
N ALA A 238 0.52 -6.12 11.87
CA ALA A 238 -0.69 -5.85 11.09
C ALA A 238 -0.93 -4.34 10.88
N PHE A 239 -0.81 -3.52 11.93
CA PHE A 239 -0.96 -2.07 11.82
C PHE A 239 0.16 -1.42 11.01
N ALA A 240 1.42 -1.85 11.19
CA ALA A 240 2.55 -1.34 10.42
C ALA A 240 2.40 -1.69 8.93
N THR A 241 1.90 -2.88 8.62
CA THR A 241 1.59 -3.28 7.24
C THR A 241 0.47 -2.44 6.64
N ARG A 242 -0.56 -2.10 7.42
CA ARG A 242 -1.63 -1.20 6.97
C ARG A 242 -1.07 0.18 6.59
N GLU A 243 -0.16 0.72 7.40
CA GLU A 243 0.53 1.97 7.07
C GLU A 243 1.42 1.84 5.83
N ALA A 244 2.18 0.74 5.70
CA ALA A 244 2.97 0.46 4.51
C ALA A 244 2.12 0.47 3.23
N VAL A 245 0.99 -0.23 3.25
CA VAL A 245 0.01 -0.24 2.14
C VAL A 245 -0.49 1.19 1.82
N ALA A 246 -0.75 1.99 2.85
CA ALA A 246 -1.21 3.38 2.67
C ALA A 246 -0.12 4.29 2.08
N PHE A 247 1.12 4.19 2.56
CA PHE A 247 2.26 4.95 2.06
C PHE A 247 2.64 4.57 0.62
N SER A 248 2.31 3.35 0.19
CA SER A 248 2.46 2.92 -1.20
C SER A 248 1.30 3.32 -2.11
N GLY A 249 0.33 4.13 -1.63
CA GLY A 249 -0.68 4.77 -2.47
C GLY A 249 -2.07 4.13 -2.44
N LEU A 250 -2.30 3.10 -1.61
CA LEU A 250 -3.64 2.55 -1.41
C LEU A 250 -4.38 3.27 -0.26
N PRO A 251 -5.72 3.20 -0.20
CA PRO A 251 -6.46 3.77 0.93
C PRO A 251 -6.12 3.08 2.25
N ARG A 252 -6.03 3.88 3.32
CA ARG A 252 -5.93 3.37 4.69
C ARG A 252 -7.17 2.54 5.00
N HIS A 253 -6.98 1.34 5.55
CA HIS A 253 -8.06 0.44 5.93
C HIS A 253 -8.08 0.17 7.43
N GLN A 254 -9.22 -0.32 7.92
CA GLN A 254 -9.37 -0.73 9.32
C GLN A 254 -8.70 -2.09 9.54
N VAL A 255 -7.99 -2.22 10.66
CA VAL A 255 -7.29 -3.47 11.03
C VAL A 255 -8.05 -4.15 12.15
N PRO A 256 -8.59 -5.36 11.92
CA PRO A 256 -9.05 -6.22 13.01
C PRO A 256 -7.84 -6.64 13.85
N ALA A 257 -7.91 -6.38 15.15
CA ALA A 257 -6.86 -6.66 16.12
C ALA A 257 -7.38 -7.57 17.24
N GLY A 258 -6.46 -7.98 18.12
CA GLY A 258 -6.67 -8.98 19.17
C GLY A 258 -5.77 -10.22 19.02
N ARG A 259 -4.77 -10.17 18.14
CA ARG A 259 -3.79 -11.25 17.98
C ARG A 259 -2.91 -11.34 19.23
N ARG A 260 -2.33 -12.50 19.46
CA ARG A 260 -1.36 -12.77 20.52
C ARG A 260 -0.09 -13.34 19.94
N ASP A 261 0.97 -13.18 20.72
CA ASP A 261 2.30 -13.51 20.30
C ASP A 261 2.64 -14.99 20.58
N SER A 262 3.34 -15.60 19.63
CA SER A 262 3.83 -16.97 19.71
C SER A 262 4.84 -17.15 20.83
N ARG A 263 4.86 -18.38 21.37
CA ARG A 263 5.91 -18.85 22.28
C ARG A 263 6.91 -19.78 21.59
N THR A 264 6.91 -19.83 20.26
CA THR A 264 7.82 -20.68 19.48
C THR A 264 8.24 -19.98 18.19
N SER A 265 9.46 -20.26 17.72
CA SER A 265 9.95 -19.86 16.40
C SER A 265 11.00 -20.88 15.97
N ARG A 266 10.87 -21.48 14.78
CA ARG A 266 11.87 -22.44 14.29
C ARG A 266 12.11 -22.27 12.80
N ALA A 267 13.38 -22.19 12.42
CA ALA A 267 13.81 -22.12 11.03
C ALA A 267 13.27 -23.29 10.19
N SER A 268 13.16 -24.48 10.80
CA SER A 268 12.66 -25.70 10.16
C SER A 268 11.17 -25.65 9.82
N ASP A 269 10.39 -24.76 10.44
CA ASP A 269 8.99 -24.55 10.10
C ASP A 269 8.83 -23.64 8.86
N VAL A 270 9.88 -22.92 8.43
CA VAL A 270 9.84 -21.96 7.32
C VAL A 270 9.90 -22.69 5.98
N ILE A 271 8.73 -23.11 5.50
CA ILE A 271 8.54 -23.76 4.19
C ILE A 271 7.74 -22.80 3.30
N LEU A 272 8.44 -21.84 2.69
CA LEU A 272 7.84 -20.82 1.82
C LEU A 272 8.14 -21.12 0.34
N PRO A 273 7.22 -20.79 -0.59
CA PRO A 273 7.49 -20.90 -2.03
C PRO A 273 8.73 -20.10 -2.44
N SER A 274 9.56 -20.69 -3.29
CA SER A 274 10.68 -20.04 -3.94
C SER A 274 10.24 -19.39 -5.27
N PRO A 275 11.07 -18.50 -5.86
CA PRO A 275 10.81 -17.93 -7.18
C PRO A 275 10.60 -18.94 -8.31
N ALA A 276 11.06 -20.18 -8.13
CA ALA A 276 10.96 -21.27 -9.12
C ALA A 276 9.90 -22.32 -8.75
N THR A 277 9.20 -22.17 -7.62
CA THR A 277 8.19 -23.15 -7.18
C THR A 277 7.08 -23.29 -8.24
N PRO A 278 6.70 -24.52 -8.64
CA PRO A 278 5.62 -24.74 -9.59
C PRO A 278 4.29 -24.13 -9.13
N MET A 279 3.53 -23.55 -10.06
CA MET A 279 2.26 -22.86 -9.74
C MET A 279 1.26 -23.77 -9.00
N ASP A 280 1.27 -25.07 -9.26
CA ASP A 280 0.38 -26.03 -8.59
C ASP A 280 0.68 -26.14 -7.08
N GLU A 281 1.97 -26.10 -6.71
CA GLU A 281 2.41 -26.09 -5.32
C GLU A 281 2.12 -24.75 -4.64
N ILE A 282 2.26 -23.64 -5.36
CA ILE A 282 1.89 -22.30 -4.85
C ILE A 282 0.39 -22.26 -4.55
N ILE A 283 -0.45 -22.75 -5.47
CA ILE A 283 -1.90 -22.80 -5.28
C ILE A 283 -2.25 -23.66 -4.05
N ASP A 284 -1.64 -24.83 -3.88
CA ASP A 284 -1.86 -25.68 -2.70
C ASP A 284 -1.41 -24.98 -1.41
N PHE A 285 -0.24 -24.32 -1.44
CA PHE A 285 0.32 -23.59 -0.32
C PHE A 285 -0.63 -22.48 0.21
N PHE A 286 -1.24 -21.71 -0.70
CA PHE A 286 -2.25 -20.70 -0.33
C PHE A 286 -3.59 -21.33 0.07
N SER A 287 -4.02 -22.40 -0.62
CA SER A 287 -5.29 -23.09 -0.34
C SER A 287 -5.33 -23.69 1.06
N ARG A 288 -4.21 -24.25 1.55
CA ARG A 288 -4.08 -24.76 2.93
C ARG A 288 -4.25 -23.69 4.01
N ARG A 289 -4.19 -22.41 3.64
CA ARG A 289 -4.42 -21.24 4.51
C ARG A 289 -5.74 -20.54 4.18
N ASN A 290 -6.66 -21.27 3.52
CA ASN A 290 -8.00 -20.81 3.17
C ASN A 290 -8.02 -19.57 2.26
N LEU A 291 -7.01 -19.44 1.40
CA LEU A 291 -6.94 -18.43 0.36
C LEU A 291 -7.21 -19.08 -1.00
N THR A 292 -8.14 -18.50 -1.75
CA THR A 292 -8.49 -18.94 -3.11
C THR A 292 -7.37 -18.62 -4.10
N PRO A 293 -7.30 -19.30 -5.26
CA PRO A 293 -6.37 -18.93 -6.33
C PRO A 293 -6.49 -17.46 -6.77
N GLU A 294 -7.71 -16.90 -6.76
CA GLU A 294 -7.93 -15.49 -7.09
C GLU A 294 -7.34 -14.56 -6.02
N GLU A 295 -7.53 -14.87 -4.73
CA GLU A 295 -6.91 -14.11 -3.63
C GLU A 295 -5.39 -14.24 -3.63
N MET A 296 -4.86 -15.40 -3.99
CA MET A 296 -3.43 -15.62 -4.21
C MET A 296 -2.91 -14.68 -5.31
N VAL A 297 -3.52 -14.67 -6.50
CA VAL A 297 -3.14 -13.78 -7.61
C VAL A 297 -3.20 -12.31 -7.19
N VAL A 298 -4.17 -11.93 -6.37
CA VAL A 298 -4.29 -10.58 -5.81
C VAL A 298 -3.12 -10.26 -4.88
N LEU A 299 -2.74 -11.17 -3.97
CA LEU A 299 -1.63 -10.97 -3.02
C LEU A 299 -0.26 -10.91 -3.71
N PHE A 300 -0.07 -11.66 -4.80
CA PHE A 300 1.13 -11.54 -5.65
C PHE A 300 1.33 -10.12 -6.20
N GLY A 301 0.26 -9.32 -6.29
CA GLY A 301 0.34 -7.89 -6.63
C GLY A 301 1.18 -7.05 -5.66
N ALA A 302 1.54 -7.58 -4.48
CA ALA A 302 2.52 -6.95 -3.60
C ALA A 302 3.90 -6.79 -4.27
N HIS A 303 4.22 -7.62 -5.28
CA HIS A 303 5.41 -7.49 -6.11
C HIS A 303 5.36 -6.28 -7.08
N SER A 304 4.33 -5.42 -7.02
CA SER A 304 4.34 -4.12 -7.70
C SER A 304 5.30 -3.10 -7.06
N ILE A 305 5.79 -3.37 -5.84
CA ILE A 305 6.73 -2.50 -5.14
C ILE A 305 7.93 -3.26 -4.58
N GLY A 306 8.99 -2.52 -4.27
CA GLY A 306 10.19 -3.07 -3.64
C GLY A 306 11.20 -3.62 -4.65
N THR A 307 12.11 -4.44 -4.13
CA THR A 307 13.29 -4.94 -4.85
C THR A 307 13.49 -6.42 -4.62
N VAL A 308 14.21 -7.05 -5.54
CA VAL A 308 14.61 -8.45 -5.45
C VAL A 308 16.09 -8.58 -5.79
N HIS A 309 16.78 -9.51 -5.14
CA HIS A 309 18.18 -9.82 -5.44
C HIS A 309 18.27 -10.55 -6.78
N CYS A 310 19.31 -10.26 -7.58
CA CYS A 310 19.54 -10.91 -8.86
C CYS A 310 19.58 -12.45 -8.74
N SER A 311 20.13 -12.97 -7.65
CA SER A 311 20.22 -14.41 -7.35
C SER A 311 18.88 -15.14 -7.27
N PHE A 312 17.76 -14.42 -7.16
CA PHE A 312 16.42 -15.01 -7.13
C PHE A 312 15.90 -15.35 -8.54
N PHE A 313 16.50 -14.82 -9.60
CA PHE A 313 16.00 -14.99 -10.97
C PHE A 313 17.07 -15.06 -12.06
N ASP A 314 18.36 -14.90 -11.74
CA ASP A 314 19.46 -14.94 -12.71
C ASP A 314 19.54 -16.27 -13.48
N TYR A 315 19.10 -17.39 -12.91
CA TYR A 315 18.96 -18.65 -13.63
C TYR A 315 18.05 -18.52 -14.86
N ARG A 316 17.03 -17.66 -14.82
CA ARG A 316 16.17 -17.38 -15.99
C ARG A 316 16.90 -16.62 -17.09
N LEU A 317 17.95 -15.88 -16.75
CA LEU A 317 18.75 -15.11 -17.70
C LEU A 317 19.84 -15.95 -18.36
N TYR A 318 20.44 -16.88 -17.60
CA TYR A 318 21.71 -17.51 -17.98
C TYR A 318 21.71 -19.04 -18.02
N ASN A 319 20.88 -19.72 -17.20
CA ASN A 319 20.94 -21.17 -17.00
C ASN A 319 19.54 -21.76 -16.74
N PHE A 320 18.58 -21.49 -17.62
CA PHE A 320 17.17 -21.80 -17.33
C PHE A 320 16.89 -23.31 -17.27
N ALA A 321 17.29 -24.06 -18.29
CA ALA A 321 17.16 -25.51 -18.33
C ALA A 321 18.21 -26.13 -19.26
N PRO A 322 18.47 -27.46 -19.19
CA PRO A 322 19.35 -28.14 -20.14
C PRO A 322 18.92 -27.88 -21.60
N GLY A 323 19.80 -27.26 -22.38
CA GLY A 323 19.52 -26.88 -23.77
C GLY A 323 18.69 -25.58 -23.95
N GLN A 324 18.33 -24.90 -22.85
CA GLN A 324 17.67 -23.59 -22.85
C GLN A 324 18.46 -22.62 -21.97
N PRO A 325 19.36 -21.80 -22.56
CA PRO A 325 20.19 -20.88 -21.78
C PRO A 325 19.37 -19.73 -21.15
N GLN A 326 18.22 -19.38 -21.72
CA GLN A 326 17.35 -18.32 -21.21
C GLN A 326 15.90 -18.81 -21.19
N ASP A 327 15.13 -18.35 -20.21
CA ASP A 327 13.71 -18.66 -20.08
C ASP A 327 12.93 -18.14 -21.30
N PRO A 328 12.26 -19.01 -22.08
CA PRO A 328 11.51 -18.59 -23.27
C PRO A 328 10.26 -17.76 -22.96
N SER A 329 9.78 -17.75 -21.71
CA SER A 329 8.66 -16.93 -21.27
C SER A 329 9.08 -15.50 -20.89
N LEU A 330 10.37 -15.25 -20.73
CA LEU A 330 10.91 -13.93 -20.43
C LEU A 330 11.07 -13.13 -21.73
N ASN A 331 10.52 -11.91 -21.75
CA ASN A 331 10.60 -11.03 -22.90
C ASN A 331 12.08 -10.77 -23.26
N PRO A 332 12.53 -11.02 -24.50
CA PRO A 332 13.96 -10.99 -24.83
C PRO A 332 14.60 -9.61 -24.73
N VAL A 333 13.83 -8.54 -24.99
CA VAL A 333 14.32 -7.16 -24.81
C VAL A 333 14.51 -6.87 -23.33
N PHE A 334 13.52 -7.25 -22.51
CA PHE A 334 13.61 -7.09 -21.07
C PHE A 334 14.72 -7.95 -20.46
N ALA A 335 14.93 -9.18 -20.95
CA ALA A 335 16.02 -10.04 -20.51
C ALA A 335 17.39 -9.42 -20.81
N ALA A 336 17.56 -8.77 -21.96
CA ALA A 336 18.78 -8.05 -22.30
C ALA A 336 19.02 -6.83 -21.39
N ASP A 337 17.96 -6.09 -21.04
CA ASP A 337 18.04 -4.97 -20.09
C ASP A 337 18.37 -5.45 -18.66
N LEU A 338 17.79 -6.58 -18.24
CA LEU A 338 18.09 -7.20 -16.95
C LEU A 338 19.52 -7.72 -16.87
N ALA A 339 20.05 -8.31 -17.95
CA ALA A 339 21.42 -8.82 -17.99
C ALA A 339 22.49 -7.71 -17.81
N GLN A 340 22.15 -6.45 -18.09
CA GLN A 340 23.03 -5.30 -17.79
C GLN A 340 23.05 -4.94 -16.30
N GLN A 341 21.94 -5.18 -15.60
CA GLN A 341 21.77 -4.85 -14.19
C GLN A 341 22.17 -6.03 -13.28
N CYS A 342 21.96 -7.25 -13.75
CA CYS A 342 22.26 -8.50 -13.06
C CYS A 342 23.25 -9.30 -13.91
N PRO A 343 24.57 -9.06 -13.80
CA PRO A 343 25.58 -9.79 -14.55
C PRO A 343 25.53 -11.30 -14.28
N ALA A 344 26.11 -12.08 -15.20
CA ALA A 344 26.16 -13.53 -15.07
C ALA A 344 26.80 -13.97 -13.73
N PRO A 345 26.35 -15.11 -13.15
CA PRO A 345 26.91 -15.62 -11.90
C PRO A 345 28.44 -15.73 -11.95
N ASN A 346 29.10 -15.43 -10.83
CA ASN A 346 30.56 -15.37 -10.69
C ASN A 346 31.27 -14.23 -11.43
N THR A 347 30.53 -13.27 -12.01
CA THR A 347 31.12 -12.04 -12.58
C THR A 347 31.44 -11.00 -11.50
N LEU A 348 30.56 -10.87 -10.51
CA LEU A 348 30.75 -10.03 -9.33
C LEU A 348 31.35 -10.87 -8.19
N GLN A 349 32.06 -10.24 -7.26
CA GLN A 349 32.70 -10.92 -6.12
C GLN A 349 32.28 -10.31 -4.79
N GLY A 350 32.25 -11.16 -3.75
CA GLY A 350 31.97 -10.76 -2.38
C GLY A 350 30.62 -10.05 -2.22
N GLU A 351 30.63 -9.00 -1.42
CA GLU A 351 29.43 -8.25 -1.03
C GLU A 351 28.68 -7.63 -2.22
N GLU A 352 29.37 -7.29 -3.31
CA GLU A 352 28.72 -6.74 -4.51
C GLU A 352 27.80 -7.76 -5.18
N ALA A 353 28.19 -9.03 -5.20
CA ALA A 353 27.37 -10.10 -5.76
C ALA A 353 26.15 -10.40 -4.87
N GLU A 354 26.36 -10.42 -3.55
CA GLU A 354 25.33 -10.75 -2.55
C GLU A 354 24.24 -9.66 -2.48
N ASN A 355 24.62 -8.40 -2.61
CA ASN A 355 23.71 -7.26 -2.42
C ASN A 355 23.20 -6.65 -3.74
N LYS A 356 23.42 -7.29 -4.89
CA LYS A 356 22.90 -6.80 -6.16
C LYS A 356 21.39 -7.01 -6.26
N VAL A 357 20.65 -5.90 -6.26
CA VAL A 357 19.19 -5.87 -6.35
C VAL A 357 18.70 -5.07 -7.55
N VAL A 358 17.51 -5.40 -8.03
CA VAL A 358 16.74 -4.62 -9.01
C VAL A 358 15.32 -4.38 -8.50
N ASP A 359 14.64 -3.40 -9.08
CA ASP A 359 13.24 -3.10 -8.78
C ASP A 359 12.31 -4.19 -9.32
N LEU A 360 11.33 -4.62 -8.50
CA LEU A 360 10.37 -5.66 -8.87
C LEU A 360 9.43 -5.25 -10.02
N ASP A 361 9.16 -3.94 -10.13
CA ASP A 361 8.26 -3.33 -11.10
C ASP A 361 8.80 -1.96 -11.55
N THR A 362 8.28 -1.46 -12.66
CA THR A 362 8.52 -0.13 -13.23
C THR A 362 8.06 1.03 -12.33
N THR A 363 7.14 0.77 -11.39
CA THR A 363 6.62 1.73 -10.41
C THR A 363 6.95 1.28 -8.97
N PRO A 364 8.22 1.13 -8.59
CA PRO A 364 8.65 0.35 -7.41
C PRO A 364 8.23 0.91 -6.04
N LEU A 365 7.61 2.09 -6.01
CA LEU A 365 7.11 2.77 -4.82
C LEU A 365 5.58 2.89 -4.79
N VAL A 366 4.90 2.54 -5.88
CA VAL A 366 3.44 2.66 -6.02
C VAL A 366 2.86 1.27 -6.13
N LEU A 367 2.07 0.90 -5.13
CA LEU A 367 1.36 -0.37 -5.09
C LEU A 367 0.17 -0.26 -6.03
N ASP A 368 0.36 -0.66 -7.28
CA ASP A 368 -0.64 -0.57 -8.34
C ASP A 368 -0.74 -1.87 -9.18
N ASN A 369 -1.44 -1.79 -10.32
CA ASN A 369 -1.68 -2.94 -11.17
C ASN A 369 -0.71 -3.04 -12.37
N HIS A 370 0.34 -2.23 -12.45
CA HIS A 370 1.39 -2.34 -13.48
C HIS A 370 2.06 -3.71 -13.42
N TYR A 371 2.22 -4.29 -12.23
CA TYR A 371 2.65 -5.66 -12.03
C TYR A 371 1.96 -6.64 -13.00
N TYR A 372 0.62 -6.64 -13.05
CA TYR A 372 -0.14 -7.54 -13.92
C TYR A 372 0.02 -7.20 -15.41
N MET A 373 0.19 -5.92 -15.75
CA MET A 373 0.47 -5.51 -17.13
C MET A 373 1.83 -6.06 -17.59
N ASN A 374 2.83 -6.06 -16.71
CA ASN A 374 4.15 -6.63 -16.99
C ASN A 374 4.07 -8.15 -17.18
N LEU A 375 3.28 -8.86 -16.37
CA LEU A 375 3.13 -10.31 -16.54
C LEU A 375 2.59 -10.68 -17.94
N ILE A 376 1.61 -9.92 -18.44
CA ILE A 376 1.04 -10.11 -19.78
C ILE A 376 2.10 -9.87 -20.88
N GLN A 377 3.06 -8.99 -20.62
CA GLN A 377 4.13 -8.65 -21.57
C GLN A 377 5.36 -9.57 -21.49
N GLY A 378 5.33 -10.59 -20.63
CA GLY A 378 6.51 -11.45 -20.38
C GLY A 378 7.60 -10.75 -19.57
N ARG A 379 7.24 -9.73 -18.76
CA ARG A 379 8.18 -8.85 -18.04
C ARG A 379 8.17 -9.06 -16.53
N ALA A 380 7.92 -10.29 -16.08
CA ALA A 380 8.08 -10.63 -14.67
C ALA A 380 9.52 -11.05 -14.36
N LEU A 381 10.06 -10.67 -13.20
CA LEU A 381 11.40 -11.08 -12.77
C LEU A 381 11.43 -12.54 -12.33
N MET A 382 10.52 -12.95 -11.46
CA MET A 382 10.49 -14.32 -10.93
C MET A 382 9.69 -15.25 -11.85
N GLN A 383 10.07 -16.53 -11.92
CA GLN A 383 9.37 -17.52 -12.74
C GLN A 383 7.96 -17.78 -12.21
N SER A 384 7.80 -17.81 -10.89
CA SER A 384 6.50 -17.93 -10.20
C SER A 384 5.53 -16.81 -10.59
N ASP A 385 6.02 -15.57 -10.70
CA ASP A 385 5.22 -14.44 -11.18
C ASP A 385 4.79 -14.66 -12.64
N GLN A 386 5.74 -14.97 -13.53
CA GLN A 386 5.44 -15.13 -14.95
C GLN A 386 4.45 -16.27 -15.20
N ALA A 387 4.50 -17.32 -14.39
CA ALA A 387 3.60 -18.46 -14.45
C ALA A 387 2.14 -18.09 -14.12
N LEU A 388 1.87 -17.01 -13.39
CA LEU A 388 0.49 -16.59 -13.10
C LEU A 388 -0.28 -16.24 -14.38
N ALA A 389 0.40 -15.61 -15.36
CA ALA A 389 -0.24 -15.17 -16.60
C ALA A 389 -0.51 -16.33 -17.56
N THR A 390 0.30 -17.39 -17.50
CA THR A 390 0.22 -18.54 -18.43
C THR A 390 -0.52 -19.74 -17.86
N ASN A 391 -0.69 -19.83 -16.54
CA ASN A 391 -1.42 -20.93 -15.92
C ASN A 391 -2.93 -20.80 -16.14
N PRO A 392 -3.64 -21.88 -16.59
CA PRO A 392 -5.07 -21.84 -16.87
C PRO A 392 -5.97 -21.44 -15.69
N ARG A 393 -5.52 -21.66 -14.45
CA ARG A 393 -6.28 -21.37 -13.23
C ARG A 393 -6.17 -19.90 -12.78
N THR A 394 -5.15 -19.19 -13.23
CA THR A 394 -4.83 -17.82 -12.74
C THR A 394 -4.82 -16.77 -13.84
N GLY A 395 -4.54 -17.15 -15.09
CA GLY A 395 -4.34 -16.21 -16.20
C GLY A 395 -5.53 -15.31 -16.49
N ALA A 396 -6.76 -15.81 -16.32
CA ALA A 396 -7.97 -15.01 -16.47
C ALA A 396 -8.08 -13.89 -15.42
N GLU A 397 -7.70 -14.18 -14.16
CA GLU A 397 -7.69 -13.17 -13.10
C GLU A 397 -6.56 -12.16 -13.32
N VAL A 398 -5.38 -12.59 -13.76
CA VAL A 398 -4.27 -11.67 -14.15
C VAL A 398 -4.74 -10.69 -15.23
N ALA A 399 -5.36 -11.17 -16.31
CA ALA A 399 -5.88 -10.33 -17.38
C ALA A 399 -6.93 -9.33 -16.89
N LYS A 400 -7.80 -9.74 -15.97
CA LYS A 400 -8.81 -8.88 -15.36
C LYS A 400 -8.19 -7.79 -14.48
N LEU A 401 -7.18 -8.12 -13.66
CA LEU A 401 -6.52 -7.17 -12.76
C LEU A 401 -5.64 -6.17 -13.52
N ALA A 402 -5.03 -6.58 -14.64
CA ALA A 402 -4.26 -5.69 -15.51
C ALA A 402 -5.08 -4.51 -16.07
N ILE A 403 -6.40 -4.68 -16.29
CA ILE A 403 -7.25 -3.64 -16.89
C ILE A 403 -7.98 -2.79 -15.81
N ARG A 404 -8.14 -3.31 -14.59
CA ARG A 404 -9.03 -2.73 -13.57
C ARG A 404 -8.29 -2.34 -12.27
N SER A 405 -7.49 -1.28 -12.34
CA SER A 405 -6.70 -0.77 -11.20
C SER A 405 -7.52 -0.57 -9.91
N ASP A 406 -8.64 0.16 -9.97
CA ASP A 406 -9.51 0.39 -8.80
C ASP A 406 -10.09 -0.91 -8.21
N SER A 407 -10.32 -1.92 -9.06
CA SER A 407 -10.83 -3.23 -8.64
C SER A 407 -9.75 -4.04 -7.94
N TRP A 408 -8.53 -4.01 -8.44
CA TRP A 408 -7.41 -4.69 -7.81
C TRP A 408 -7.12 -4.09 -6.43
N ALA A 409 -7.02 -2.77 -6.29
CA ALA A 409 -6.71 -2.12 -5.01
C ALA A 409 -7.68 -2.54 -3.88
N ARG A 410 -8.99 -2.58 -4.16
CA ARG A 410 -9.99 -3.05 -3.19
C ARG A 410 -9.85 -4.54 -2.86
N GLN A 411 -9.52 -5.36 -3.86
CA GLN A 411 -9.30 -6.79 -3.65
C GLN A 411 -8.03 -7.02 -2.82
N PHE A 412 -6.96 -6.27 -3.08
CA PHE A 412 -5.70 -6.34 -2.33
C PHE A 412 -5.91 -6.03 -0.86
N VAL A 413 -6.61 -4.93 -0.55
CA VAL A 413 -6.95 -4.58 0.84
C VAL A 413 -7.77 -5.68 1.52
N ARG A 414 -8.75 -6.28 0.84
CA ARG A 414 -9.51 -7.41 1.41
C ARG A 414 -8.65 -8.64 1.62
N ALA A 415 -7.79 -8.97 0.66
CA ALA A 415 -6.93 -10.14 0.70
C ALA A 415 -5.87 -10.01 1.81
N ILE A 416 -5.26 -8.84 2.00
CA ILE A 416 -4.27 -8.63 3.08
C ILE A 416 -4.91 -8.63 4.46
N ILE A 417 -6.15 -8.12 4.59
CA ILE A 417 -6.93 -8.25 5.84
C ILE A 417 -7.26 -9.73 6.11
N LYS A 418 -7.64 -10.50 5.09
CA LYS A 418 -7.94 -11.94 5.23
C LYS A 418 -6.68 -12.72 5.57
N MET A 419 -5.56 -12.43 4.92
CA MET A 419 -4.24 -12.98 5.24
C MET A 419 -3.88 -12.75 6.70
N GLY A 420 -4.15 -11.55 7.21
CA GLY A 420 -3.95 -11.22 8.62
C GLY A 420 -4.75 -12.08 9.60
N ARG A 421 -5.69 -12.92 9.16
CA ARG A 421 -6.49 -13.82 10.02
C ARG A 421 -6.02 -15.27 10.00
N ILE A 422 -4.94 -15.57 9.29
CA ILE A 422 -4.42 -16.94 9.20
C ILE A 422 -3.93 -17.39 10.58
N ASN A 423 -4.52 -18.47 11.09
CA ASN A 423 -4.10 -19.21 12.30
C ASN A 423 -3.69 -18.33 13.49
N VAL A 424 -4.45 -17.25 13.73
CA VAL A 424 -4.13 -16.29 14.79
C VAL A 424 -4.32 -16.89 16.18
N LEU A 425 -3.46 -16.50 17.11
CA LEU A 425 -3.63 -16.75 18.53
C LEU A 425 -4.49 -15.64 19.15
N THR A 426 -5.50 -15.98 19.94
CA THR A 426 -6.41 -15.02 20.60
C THR A 426 -6.78 -15.48 22.03
N GLY A 427 -7.42 -14.61 22.80
CA GLY A 427 -7.83 -14.92 24.18
C GLY A 427 -6.63 -15.14 25.09
N ASP A 428 -6.45 -16.36 25.60
CA ASP A 428 -5.32 -16.75 26.45
C ASP A 428 -4.27 -17.58 25.70
N ALA A 429 -4.46 -17.85 24.40
CA ALA A 429 -3.48 -18.55 23.58
C ALA A 429 -2.32 -17.61 23.25
N GLY A 430 -1.09 -17.96 23.65
CA GLY A 430 0.09 -17.10 23.49
C GLY A 430 0.22 -16.01 24.56
N GLU A 431 0.97 -14.95 24.25
CA GLU A 431 1.27 -13.86 25.18
C GLU A 431 1.20 -12.46 24.57
N ILE A 432 1.35 -11.44 25.41
CA ILE A 432 1.66 -10.08 24.95
C ILE A 432 3.12 -9.85 25.30
N ARG A 433 4.03 -10.01 24.34
CA ARG A 433 5.46 -9.86 24.62
C ARG A 433 5.79 -8.41 24.91
N LYS A 434 6.63 -8.13 25.92
CA LYS A 434 7.15 -6.78 26.23
C LYS A 434 8.18 -6.32 25.21
N ASN A 435 8.97 -7.26 24.72
CA ASN A 435 9.95 -7.05 23.67
C ASN A 435 9.65 -8.04 22.54
N CYS A 436 9.46 -7.56 21.32
CA CYS A 436 9.12 -8.42 20.19
C CYS A 436 10.21 -9.42 19.78
N ARG A 437 11.41 -9.34 20.36
CA ARG A 437 12.51 -10.27 20.09
C ARG A 437 12.66 -11.38 21.11
N ASN A 438 12.00 -11.28 22.26
CA ASN A 438 12.17 -12.19 23.39
C ASN A 438 10.83 -12.64 23.97
N PHE A 439 10.78 -13.81 24.59
CA PHE A 439 9.66 -14.18 25.47
C PHE A 439 9.64 -13.29 26.70
N ASN A 440 8.48 -13.24 27.37
CA ASN A 440 8.32 -12.52 28.63
C ASN A 440 9.06 -13.14 29.81
#